data_AF-A0A640MH23-F1
#
_entry.id   AF-A0A640MH23-F1
#
_cell.length_a   1.000
_cell.length_b   1.000
_cell.length_c   1.000
_cell.angle_alpha   90.00
_cell.angle_beta   90.00
_cell.angle_gamma   90.00
#
_symmetry.space_group_name_H-M   'P 1'
#
loop_
_entity.id
_entity.type
_entity.pdbx_description
1 polymer ?
#
loop_
_entity_poly.entity_id
_entity_poly.type
_entity_poly.pdbx_seq_one_letter_code
_entity_poly.pdbx_strand_id
1 'polypeptide(L)'
;MFSLQLESLQKVKLLLFSVVVEIETQKKRSIMGGIAGSYSDFVFITSDNPRSEDPQAIMKDIEKGFSQNNNLNYKVEVDRELAINHAINMASSNDIVLIAGKGHETYQILKDSTIHFDDKEKARQAIINK
;
A
#
# COMPACT_ATOMS: atom_id res chain seq x y z
N MET A 1 29.55 -31.97 -1.76
CA MET A 1 28.91 -31.06 -0.79
C MET A 1 28.67 -29.74 -1.49
N PHE A 2 27.58 -29.63 -2.26
CA PHE A 2 27.20 -28.38 -2.93
C PHE A 2 26.38 -27.56 -1.93
N SER A 3 27.05 -26.73 -1.12
CA SER A 3 26.36 -25.69 -0.38
C SER A 3 26.05 -24.57 -1.37
N LEU A 4 24.86 -24.60 -1.96
CA LEU A 4 24.25 -23.38 -2.48
C LEU A 4 24.07 -22.46 -1.27
N GLN A 5 25.04 -21.59 -1.04
CA GLN A 5 24.77 -20.32 -0.40
C GLN A 5 23.69 -19.69 -1.27
N LEU A 6 22.44 -19.78 -0.81
CA LEU A 6 21.45 -18.78 -1.10
C LEU A 6 22.08 -17.47 -0.60
N GLU A 7 22.92 -16.86 -1.44
CA GLU A 7 23.19 -15.43 -1.37
C GLU A 7 21.83 -14.81 -1.11
N SER A 8 21.73 -14.08 0.01
CA SER A 8 20.52 -13.43 0.46
C SER A 8 19.81 -12.91 -0.78
N LEU A 9 18.66 -13.50 -1.13
CA LEU A 9 17.83 -13.01 -2.23
C LEU A 9 17.79 -11.51 -2.03
N GLN A 10 18.37 -10.76 -2.99
CA GLN A 10 18.38 -9.30 -2.94
C GLN A 10 16.95 -8.93 -2.57
N LYS A 11 16.76 -8.37 -1.37
CA LYS A 11 15.42 -8.07 -0.87
C LYS A 11 14.75 -7.30 -1.99
N VAL A 12 13.71 -7.91 -2.54
CA VAL A 12 12.87 -7.21 -3.50
C VAL A 12 12.40 -5.98 -2.74
N LYS A 13 12.87 -4.81 -3.15
CA LYS A 13 12.43 -3.53 -2.61
C LYS A 13 10.97 -3.36 -3.01
N LEU A 14 10.10 -3.98 -2.23
CA LEU A 14 8.66 -3.85 -2.32
C LEU A 14 8.30 -2.54 -1.63
N LEU A 15 8.01 -1.52 -2.44
CA LEU A 15 7.90 -0.14 -1.99
C LEU A 15 6.47 0.30 -1.69
N LEU A 16 5.51 -0.50 -2.14
CA LEU A 16 4.10 -0.21 -1.99
C LEU A 16 3.39 -1.51 -1.69
N PHE A 17 2.64 -1.52 -0.60
CA PHE A 17 1.52 -2.40 -0.38
C PHE A 17 0.39 -1.48 0.08
N SER A 18 -0.47 -1.08 -0.84
CA SER A 18 -1.68 -0.35 -0.48
C SER A 18 -2.57 -1.30 0.33
N VAL A 19 -2.71 -1.07 1.63
CA VAL A 19 -3.73 -1.74 2.44
C VAL A 19 -5.07 -1.11 2.09
N VAL A 20 -5.81 -1.76 1.21
CA VAL A 20 -7.21 -1.42 0.92
C VAL A 20 -8.07 -1.78 2.11
N VAL A 21 -8.99 -0.88 2.42
CA VAL A 21 -10.10 -1.16 3.33
C VAL A 21 -11.37 -0.84 2.55
N GLU A 22 -11.85 -1.84 1.83
CA GLU A 22 -13.30 -2.06 1.80
C GLU A 22 -13.75 -2.43 3.22
N ILE A 23 -15.00 -2.18 3.60
CA ILE A 23 -15.52 -2.33 4.98
C ILE A 23 -15.02 -3.63 5.62
N GLU A 24 -13.95 -3.52 6.39
CA GLU A 24 -13.29 -4.66 7.04
C GLU A 24 -13.02 -4.33 8.50
N THR A 25 -13.08 -5.36 9.34
CA THR A 25 -12.96 -5.18 10.81
C THR A 25 -11.58 -4.63 11.21
N GLN A 26 -11.53 -3.87 12.31
CA GLN A 26 -10.29 -3.40 12.94
C GLN A 26 -9.23 -4.52 13.09
N LYS A 27 -9.66 -5.74 13.45
CA LYS A 27 -8.76 -6.89 13.60
C LYS A 27 -8.05 -7.23 12.29
N LYS A 28 -8.77 -7.30 11.17
CA LYS A 28 -8.19 -7.57 9.85
C LYS A 28 -7.25 -6.45 9.41
N ARG A 29 -7.61 -5.18 9.65
CA ARG A 29 -6.75 -4.01 9.35
C ARG A 29 -5.38 -4.11 10.02
N SER A 30 -5.37 -4.42 11.33
CA SER A 30 -4.13 -4.63 12.07
C SER A 30 -3.33 -5.81 11.51
N ILE A 31 -3.97 -6.92 11.14
CA ILE A 31 -3.27 -8.08 10.53
C ILE A 31 -2.66 -7.68 9.18
N MET A 32 -3.39 -6.95 8.33
CA MET A 32 -2.90 -6.48 7.03
C MET A 32 -1.70 -5.55 7.19
N GLY A 33 -1.75 -4.60 8.13
CA GLY A 33 -0.60 -3.73 8.44
C GLY A 33 0.62 -4.52 8.91
N GLY A 34 0.41 -5.54 9.75
CA GLY A 34 1.49 -6.41 10.20
C GLY A 34 2.13 -7.19 9.04
N ILE A 35 1.32 -7.81 8.18
CA ILE A 35 1.82 -8.53 6.99
C ILE A 35 2.59 -7.57 6.08
N ALA A 36 2.01 -6.41 5.77
CA ALA A 36 2.65 -5.41 4.93
C ALA A 36 4.02 -4.99 5.48
N GLY A 37 4.10 -4.69 6.79
CA GLY A 37 5.34 -4.36 7.46
C GLY A 37 6.34 -5.52 7.53
N SER A 38 5.91 -6.77 7.56
CA SER A 38 6.85 -7.91 7.61
C SER A 38 7.48 -8.24 6.27
N TYR A 39 6.77 -8.01 5.17
CA TYR A 39 7.16 -8.46 3.83
C TYR A 39 7.55 -7.34 2.86
N SER A 40 7.48 -6.08 3.30
CA SER A 40 7.85 -4.92 2.48
C SER A 40 9.01 -4.15 3.13
N ASP A 41 9.87 -3.56 2.32
CA ASP A 41 10.91 -2.67 2.83
C ASP A 41 10.36 -1.29 3.20
N PHE A 42 9.31 -0.85 2.49
CA PHE A 42 8.57 0.37 2.80
C PHE A 42 7.09 0.20 2.42
N VAL A 43 6.18 0.81 3.20
CA VAL A 43 4.74 0.77 2.91
C VAL A 43 4.13 2.16 2.89
N PHE A 44 3.37 2.48 1.84
CA PHE A 44 2.38 3.56 1.94
C PHE A 44 1.02 2.99 2.34
N ILE A 45 0.49 3.50 3.44
CA ILE A 45 -0.89 3.25 3.88
C ILE A 45 -1.76 4.35 3.27
N THR A 46 -2.78 3.98 2.51
CA THR A 46 -3.60 4.93 1.76
C THR A 46 -5.07 4.55 1.75
N SER A 47 -5.93 5.48 1.32
CA SER A 47 -7.36 5.25 1.21
C SER A 47 -7.70 4.48 -0.07
N ASP A 48 -8.85 3.82 -0.05
CA ASP A 48 -9.49 3.24 -1.22
C ASP A 48 -10.97 3.54 -1.17
N ASN A 49 -11.80 2.66 -0.63
CA ASN A 49 -13.24 2.86 -0.52
C ASN A 49 -13.66 3.16 0.93
N PRO A 50 -13.33 4.34 1.50
CA PRO A 50 -13.67 4.65 2.89
C PRO A 50 -15.19 4.68 3.12
N ARG A 51 -15.99 4.86 2.05
CA ARG A 51 -17.45 4.98 2.14
C ARG A 51 -17.80 5.99 3.24
N SER A 52 -18.56 5.59 4.25
CA SER A 52 -18.98 6.46 5.35
C SER A 52 -18.00 6.58 6.52
N GLU A 53 -16.91 5.81 6.53
CA GLU A 53 -15.95 5.79 7.64
C GLU A 53 -14.87 6.88 7.46
N ASP A 54 -14.36 7.39 8.58
CA ASP A 54 -13.24 8.33 8.58
C ASP A 54 -11.96 7.61 8.10
N PRO A 55 -11.36 8.03 6.96
CA PRO A 55 -10.12 7.43 6.47
C PRO A 55 -9.01 7.44 7.53
N GLN A 56 -8.91 8.46 8.37
CA GLN A 56 -7.87 8.56 9.40
C GLN A 56 -8.05 7.48 10.48
N ALA A 57 -9.29 7.16 10.85
CA ALA A 57 -9.58 6.08 11.79
C ALA A 57 -9.14 4.72 11.23
N ILE A 58 -9.39 4.50 9.93
CA ILE A 58 -8.96 3.31 9.21
C ILE A 58 -7.42 3.20 9.23
N MET A 59 -6.70 4.28 8.91
CA MET A 59 -5.23 4.28 8.90
C MET A 59 -4.67 3.88 10.27
N LYS A 60 -5.21 4.45 11.36
CA LYS A 60 -4.81 4.11 12.73
C LYS A 60 -4.99 2.64 13.08
N ASP A 61 -6.00 1.98 12.54
CA ASP A 61 -6.19 0.54 12.76
C ASP A 61 -5.14 -0.31 12.03
N ILE A 62 -4.70 0.14 10.86
CA ILE A 62 -3.65 -0.53 10.07
C ILE A 62 -2.28 -0.34 10.74
N GLU A 63 -1.99 0.89 11.20
CA GLU A 63 -0.74 1.24 11.89
C GLU A 63 -0.46 0.37 13.12
N LYS A 64 -1.52 -0.10 13.82
CA LYS A 64 -1.39 -1.05 14.94
C LYS A 64 -0.63 -2.32 14.56
N GLY A 65 -0.78 -2.79 13.31
CA GLY A 65 -0.05 -3.93 12.78
C GLY A 65 1.44 -3.69 12.62
N PHE A 66 1.82 -2.49 12.20
CA PHE A 66 3.23 -2.08 12.07
C PHE A 66 3.91 -1.97 13.43
N SER A 67 3.22 -1.39 14.42
CA SER A 67 3.71 -1.29 15.79
C SER A 67 3.98 -2.66 16.41
N GLN A 68 3.13 -3.66 16.15
CA GLN A 68 3.30 -5.03 16.66
C GLN A 68 4.58 -5.70 16.14
N ASN A 69 5.06 -5.30 14.96
CA ASN A 69 6.24 -5.87 14.32
C ASN A 69 7.50 -5.02 14.53
N ASN A 70 7.43 -3.95 15.34
CA ASN A 70 8.50 -2.95 15.50
C ASN A 70 9.02 -2.38 14.16
N ASN A 71 8.18 -2.36 13.12
CA ASN A 71 8.54 -1.80 11.82
C ASN A 71 7.92 -0.41 11.67
N LEU A 72 8.76 0.61 11.52
CA LEU A 72 8.36 2.01 11.33
C LEU A 72 8.59 2.49 9.90
N ASN A 73 8.93 1.60 8.97
CA ASN A 73 9.18 1.92 7.56
C ASN A 73 7.86 2.00 6.79
N TYR A 74 7.01 2.95 7.18
CA TYR A 74 5.79 3.25 6.47
C TYR A 74 5.49 4.75 6.47
N LYS A 75 4.62 5.17 5.56
CA LYS A 75 4.05 6.52 5.53
C LYS A 75 2.55 6.44 5.28
N VAL A 76 1.79 7.26 5.99
CA VAL A 76 0.37 7.45 5.72
C VAL A 76 0.21 8.56 4.68
N GLU A 77 -0.50 8.25 3.60
CA GLU A 77 -0.90 9.21 2.56
C GLU A 77 -2.34 8.89 2.17
N VAL A 78 -3.30 9.66 2.69
CA VAL A 78 -4.73 9.34 2.54
C VAL A 78 -5.17 9.43 1.09
N ASP A 79 -4.60 10.35 0.33
CA ASP A 79 -4.88 10.48 -1.09
C ASP A 79 -4.22 9.34 -1.87
N ARG A 80 -5.04 8.50 -2.49
CA ARG A 80 -4.60 7.30 -3.19
C ARG A 80 -3.71 7.62 -4.39
N GLU A 81 -4.01 8.68 -5.11
CA GLU A 81 -3.23 9.11 -6.27
C GLU A 81 -1.88 9.66 -5.82
N LEU A 82 -1.84 10.47 -4.76
CA LEU A 82 -0.58 10.94 -4.17
C LEU A 82 0.26 9.79 -3.63
N ALA A 83 -0.33 8.79 -2.99
CA ALA A 83 0.38 7.62 -2.49
C ALA A 83 1.05 6.82 -3.64
N ILE A 84 0.30 6.57 -4.72
CA ILE A 84 0.82 5.91 -5.92
C ILE A 84 1.95 6.74 -6.55
N ASN A 85 1.77 8.05 -6.69
CA ASN A 85 2.80 8.96 -7.21
C ASN A 85 4.05 8.95 -6.34
N HIS A 86 3.92 9.06 -5.02
CA HIS A 86 5.05 9.03 -4.10
C HIS A 86 5.81 7.71 -4.16
N ALA A 87 5.10 6.58 -4.19
CA ALA A 87 5.74 5.28 -4.33
C ALA A 87 6.50 5.16 -5.64
N ILE A 88 5.87 5.47 -6.77
CA ILE A 88 6.52 5.36 -8.08
C ILE A 88 7.73 6.29 -8.18
N ASN A 89 7.66 7.51 -7.67
CA ASN A 89 8.80 8.43 -7.67
C ASN A 89 9.92 7.99 -6.74
N MET A 90 9.60 7.39 -5.59
CA MET A 90 10.59 6.88 -4.65
C MET A 90 11.30 5.61 -5.14
N ALA A 91 10.67 4.82 -6.02
CA ALA A 91 11.26 3.60 -6.57
C ALA A 91 12.50 3.87 -7.41
N SER A 92 13.54 3.04 -7.27
CA SER A 92 14.63 2.95 -8.24
C SER A 92 14.29 1.99 -9.38
N SER A 93 15.11 1.94 -10.43
CA SER A 93 14.89 1.06 -11.60
C SER A 93 14.83 -0.44 -11.26
N ASN A 94 15.37 -0.85 -10.11
CA ASN A 94 15.43 -2.23 -9.65
C ASN A 94 14.39 -2.54 -8.55
N ASP A 95 13.55 -1.58 -8.21
CA ASP A 95 12.53 -1.72 -7.16
C ASP A 95 11.21 -2.20 -7.77
N ILE A 96 10.39 -2.85 -6.94
CA ILE A 96 9.04 -3.29 -7.34
C ILE A 96 8.01 -2.52 -6.53
N VAL A 97 7.06 -1.91 -7.23
CA VAL A 97 5.91 -1.22 -6.63
C VAL A 97 4.68 -2.11 -6.79
N LEU A 98 4.10 -2.58 -5.68
CA LEU A 98 2.87 -3.37 -5.69
C LEU A 98 1.67 -2.54 -5.22
N ILE A 99 0.81 -2.13 -6.17
CA ILE A 99 -0.47 -1.50 -5.83
C ILE A 99 -1.48 -2.61 -5.58
N ALA A 100 -1.86 -2.80 -4.31
CA ALA A 100 -2.77 -3.87 -3.89
C ALA A 100 -4.16 -3.33 -3.54
N GLY A 101 -5.14 -4.23 -3.70
CA GLY A 101 -6.46 -4.18 -3.07
C GLY A 101 -7.65 -3.84 -3.96
N LYS A 102 -7.55 -2.92 -4.94
CA LYS A 102 -8.65 -2.64 -5.89
C LYS A 102 -8.81 -3.70 -6.99
N GLY A 103 -7.71 -4.33 -7.39
CA GLY A 103 -7.70 -5.30 -8.49
C GLY A 103 -8.12 -4.67 -9.82
N HIS A 104 -9.31 -5.02 -10.31
CA HIS A 104 -9.86 -4.54 -11.58
C HIS A 104 -10.90 -3.41 -11.41
N GLU A 105 -11.14 -2.96 -10.18
CA GLU A 105 -12.03 -1.83 -9.93
C GLU A 105 -11.45 -0.51 -10.47
N THR A 106 -12.30 0.28 -11.09
CA THR A 106 -11.95 1.56 -11.74
C THR A 106 -12.69 2.75 -11.11
N TYR A 107 -13.11 2.61 -9.86
CA TYR A 107 -13.82 3.64 -9.12
C TYR A 107 -13.33 3.73 -7.67
N GLN A 108 -13.57 4.87 -7.03
CA GLN A 108 -13.35 5.07 -5.61
C GLN A 108 -14.66 5.52 -4.94
N ILE A 109 -15.07 4.82 -3.87
CA ILE A 109 -16.31 5.10 -3.13
C ILE A 109 -15.99 5.96 -1.91
N LEU A 110 -16.37 7.22 -2.00
CA LEU A 110 -16.34 8.20 -0.91
C LEU A 110 -17.69 8.21 -0.18
N LYS A 111 -17.79 9.03 0.88
CA LYS A 111 -19.01 9.13 1.70
C LYS A 111 -20.26 9.48 0.89
N ASP A 112 -20.12 10.48 0.03
CA ASP A 112 -21.25 11.10 -0.67
C ASP A 112 -21.19 10.91 -2.19
N SER A 113 -20.17 10.21 -2.71
CA SER A 113 -19.99 10.04 -4.16
C SER A 113 -19.14 8.83 -4.51
N THR A 114 -19.24 8.41 -5.77
CA THR A 114 -18.32 7.47 -6.41
C THR A 114 -17.63 8.21 -7.55
N ILE A 115 -16.30 8.20 -7.54
CA ILE A 115 -15.47 8.88 -8.54
C ILE A 115 -14.74 7.85 -9.41
N HIS A 116 -14.41 8.22 -10.65
CA HIS A 116 -13.52 7.40 -11.49
C HIS A 116 -12.11 7.37 -10.88
N PHE A 117 -11.58 6.16 -10.68
CA PHE A 117 -10.24 5.95 -10.15
C PHE A 117 -9.72 4.56 -10.54
N ASP A 118 -8.77 4.50 -11.48
CA ASP A 118 -8.10 3.25 -11.89
C ASP A 118 -6.63 3.29 -11.47
N ASP A 119 -6.23 2.37 -10.58
CA ASP A 119 -4.84 2.22 -10.11
C ASP A 119 -3.85 2.07 -11.27
N LYS A 120 -4.23 1.37 -12.35
CA LYS A 120 -3.36 1.17 -13.52
C LYS A 120 -3.19 2.46 -14.30
N GLU A 121 -4.26 3.24 -14.44
CA GLU A 121 -4.20 4.53 -15.11
C GLU A 121 -3.29 5.49 -14.34
N LYS A 122 -3.48 5.59 -13.02
CA LYS A 122 -2.68 6.43 -12.13
C LYS A 122 -1.22 6.00 -12.09
N ALA A 123 -0.95 4.70 -12.00
CA ALA A 123 0.41 4.17 -12.06
C ALA A 123 1.10 4.49 -13.40
N ARG A 124 0.40 4.30 -14.53
CA ARG A 124 0.94 4.60 -15.85
C ARG A 124 1.26 6.08 -16.00
N GLN A 125 0.38 6.95 -15.53
CA GLN A 125 0.59 8.40 -15.53
C GLN A 125 1.83 8.78 -14.69
N ALA A 126 1.93 8.25 -13.48
CA ALA A 126 3.08 8.49 -12.59
C ALA A 126 4.42 8.02 -13.20
N ILE A 127 4.44 6.88 -13.90
CA ILE A 127 5.63 6.37 -14.58
C ILE A 127 6.04 7.29 -15.74
N ILE A 128 5.08 7.79 -16.53
CA ILE A 128 5.35 8.67 -17.67
C ILE A 128 5.88 10.03 -17.22
N ASN A 129 5.42 10.51 -16.06
CA ASN A 129 5.77 11.82 -15.52
C ASN A 129 7.05 11.82 -14.68
N LYS A 130 7.74 10.68 -14.57
CA LYS A 130 8.96 10.51 -13.79
C LYS A 130 10.20 10.70 -14.65
#